data_AF-A0A7V9ZVR6-F1
#
_entry.id   AF-A0A7V9ZVR6-F1
#
_cell.length_a   1.000
_cell.length_b   1.000
_cell.length_c   1.000
_cell.angle_alpha   90.00
_cell.angle_beta   90.00
_cell.angle_gamma   90.00
#
_symmetry.space_group_name_H-M   'P 1'
#
loop_
_entity.id
_entity.type
_entity.pdbx_description
1 polymer ?
#
loop_
_entity_poly.entity_id
_entity_poly.type
_entity_poly.pdbx_seq_one_letter_code
_entity_poly.pdbx_strand_id
1 'polypeptide(L)' 'MDAVVTIAALPVTFAVLWALLRSPLGTRLVAVPNGERWHERPTPTFGGVGIFAGFLAAVLL' A
#
# COMPACT_ATOMS: atom_id res chain seq x y z
N MET A 1 4.47 -21.74 -9.27
CA MET A 1 4.50 -20.27 -9.10
C MET A 1 5.83 -19.82 -9.64
N ASP A 2 5.82 -19.02 -10.71
CA ASP A 2 7.06 -18.62 -11.37
C ASP A 2 7.80 -17.58 -10.51
N ALA A 3 9.14 -17.68 -10.41
CA ALA A 3 9.93 -16.78 -9.59
C ALA A 3 9.78 -15.33 -10.06
N VAL A 4 9.64 -15.13 -11.38
CA VAL A 4 9.44 -13.82 -12.01
C VAL A 4 8.16 -13.15 -11.51
N VAL A 5 7.07 -13.92 -11.38
CA VAL A 5 5.76 -13.44 -10.91
C VAL A 5 5.85 -12.91 -9.48
N THR A 6 6.50 -13.67 -8.60
CA THR A 6 6.68 -13.28 -7.19
C THR A 6 7.63 -12.08 -7.06
N ILE A 7 8.69 -12.04 -7.86
CA ILE A 7 9.65 -10.93 -7.89
C ILE A 7 9.00 -9.65 -8.43
N ALA A 8 8.06 -9.74 -9.38
CA ALA A 8 7.35 -8.58 -9.94
C ALA A 8 6.28 -8.00 -8.99
N ALA A 9 5.69 -8.80 -8.12
CA ALA A 9 4.66 -8.35 -7.18
C ALA A 9 5.18 -7.28 -6.19
N LEU A 10 6.40 -7.46 -5.69
CA LEU A 10 7.03 -6.56 -4.72
C LEU A 10 7.30 -5.13 -5.29
N PRO A 11 7.98 -4.95 -6.43
CA PRO A 11 8.20 -3.62 -7.01
C PRO A 11 6.90 -2.93 -7.42
N VAL A 12 5.88 -3.69 -7.88
CA VAL A 12 4.56 -3.10 -8.16
C VAL A 12 3.91 -2.60 -6.87
N THR A 13 3.89 -3.42 -5.81
CA THR A 13 3.39 -3.01 -4.50
C THR A 13 4.10 -1.74 -4.01
N PHE A 14 5.44 -1.74 -4.08
CA PHE A 14 6.26 -0.62 -3.65
C PHE A 14 5.96 0.65 -4.46
N ALA A 15 5.93 0.57 -5.79
CA ALA A 15 5.70 1.70 -6.66
C ALA A 15 4.32 2.34 -6.41
N VAL A 16 3.28 1.50 -6.24
CA VAL A 16 1.92 1.98 -5.95
C VAL A 16 1.85 2.65 -4.58
N LEU A 17 2.40 2.04 -3.54
CA LEU A 17 2.41 2.65 -2.21
C LEU A 17 3.19 3.97 -2.20
N TRP A 18 4.35 3.99 -2.84
CA TRP A 18 5.18 5.18 -2.93
C TRP A 18 4.45 6.33 -3.64
N ALA A 19 3.76 6.04 -4.75
CA ALA A 19 2.95 7.02 -5.46
C ALA A 19 1.79 7.53 -4.60
N LEU A 20 1.07 6.64 -3.91
CA LEU A 20 -0.05 7.01 -3.04
C LEU A 20 0.41 7.86 -1.85
N LEU A 21 1.53 7.53 -1.23
CA LEU A 21 2.11 8.30 -0.12
C LEU A 21 2.57 9.70 -0.54
N ARG A 22 3.00 9.87 -1.80
CA ARG A 22 3.36 11.18 -2.37
C ARG A 22 2.17 11.97 -2.92
N SER A 23 1.01 11.33 -3.03
CA SER A 23 -0.21 11.99 -3.48
C SER A 23 -0.91 12.74 -2.32
N PRO A 24 -1.87 13.63 -2.61
CA PRO A 24 -2.71 14.24 -1.59
C PRO A 24 -3.49 13.24 -0.73
N LEU A 25 -3.68 12.00 -1.20
CA LEU A 25 -4.35 10.96 -0.42
C LEU A 25 -3.55 10.55 0.81
N GLY A 26 -2.21 10.64 0.77
CA GLY A 26 -1.33 10.33 1.89
C GLY A 26 -1.54 11.16 3.14
N THR A 27 -2.15 12.34 3.00
CA THR A 27 -2.52 13.21 4.13
C THR A 27 -4.02 13.26 4.37
N ARG A 28 -4.86 12.92 3.38
CA ARG A 28 -6.32 12.98 3.47
C ARG A 28 -6.98 11.70 3.98
N LEU A 29 -6.45 10.53 3.60
CA LEU A 29 -7.01 9.22 3.95
C LEU A 29 -6.18 8.58 5.06
N VAL A 30 -6.24 9.19 6.23
CA VAL A 30 -5.46 8.80 7.42
C VAL A 30 -6.38 8.46 8.59
N ALA A 31 -5.97 7.50 9.40
CA ALA A 31 -6.55 7.25 10.70
C ALA A 31 -5.94 8.23 11.70
N VAL A 32 -6.77 9.13 12.24
CA VAL A 32 -6.36 10.09 13.28
C VAL A 32 -6.21 9.34 14.61
N PRO A 33 -5.19 9.64 15.43
CA PRO A 33 -5.05 9.10 16.78
C PRO A 33 -6.32 9.30 17.61
N ASN A 34 -6.75 8.24 18.29
CA ASN A 34 -7.85 8.26 19.25
C ASN A 34 -7.53 7.30 20.39
N GLY A 35 -8.32 7.31 21.47
CA GLY A 35 -8.09 6.45 22.63
C GLY A 35 -8.19 4.93 22.38
N GLU A 36 -8.63 4.52 21.19
CA GLU A 36 -8.75 3.11 20.79
C GLU A 36 -7.51 2.59 20.06
N ARG A 37 -6.63 3.48 19.58
CA ARG A 37 -5.50 3.15 18.72
C ARG A 37 -4.18 3.54 19.36
N TRP A 38 -3.18 2.68 19.25
CA TRP A 38 -1.85 2.90 19.85
C TRP A 38 -0.97 3.89 19.07
N HIS A 39 -1.37 4.32 17.88
CA HIS A 39 -0.57 5.25 17.09
C HIS A 39 -0.75 6.70 17.54
N GLU A 40 0.35 7.39 17.83
CA GLU A 40 0.34 8.81 18.24
C GLU A 40 0.35 9.79 17.05
N ARG A 41 0.54 9.29 15.83
CA ARG A 41 0.57 10.07 14.59
C ARG A 41 -0.48 9.58 13.60
N PRO A 42 -1.04 10.45 12.74
CA PRO A 42 -1.94 10.01 11.67
C PRO A 42 -1.26 8.98 10.77
N THR A 43 -1.93 7.87 10.49
CA THR A 43 -1.41 6.79 9.65
C THR A 43 -2.29 6.55 8.42
N PRO A 44 -1.74 6.41 7.21
CA PRO A 44 -2.52 6.15 6.01
C PRO A 44 -3.31 4.84 6.07
N THR A 45 -4.55 4.84 5.57
CA THR A 45 -5.45 3.67 5.64
C THR A 45 -5.52 2.84 4.36
N PHE A 46 -4.85 3.26 3.31
CA PHE A 46 -4.95 2.67 1.96
C PHE A 46 -3.80 1.71 1.61
N GLY A 47 -3.04 1.20 2.60
CA GLY A 47 -1.93 0.27 2.36
C GLY A 47 -2.34 -0.99 1.57
N GLY A 48 -3.58 -1.46 1.76
CA GLY A 48 -4.14 -2.59 1.01
C GLY A 48 -4.19 -2.39 -0.50
N VAL A 49 -4.26 -1.14 -0.99
CA VAL A 49 -4.29 -0.85 -2.44
C VAL A 49 -2.99 -1.29 -3.11
N GLY A 50 -1.84 -1.00 -2.49
CA GLY A 50 -0.55 -1.43 -3.02
C GLY A 50 -0.40 -2.96 -3.02
N ILE A 51 -0.81 -3.62 -1.93
CA ILE A 51 -0.74 -5.08 -1.82
C ILE A 51 -1.63 -5.73 -2.88
N PHE A 52 -2.86 -5.24 -3.03
CA PHE A 52 -3.79 -5.75 -4.03
C PHE A 52 -3.27 -5.52 -5.45
N ALA A 53 -2.66 -4.37 -5.74
CA ALA A 53 -2.06 -4.10 -7.05
C ALA A 53 -0.90 -5.06 -7.35
N GLY A 54 -0.01 -5.34 -6.39
CA GLY A 54 1.06 -6.32 -6.54
C GLY A 54 0.52 -7.74 -6.75
N PHE A 55 -0.52 -8.12 -6.01
CA PHE A 55 -1.23 -9.39 -6.23
C PHE A 55 -1.86 -9.47 -7.62
N LEU A 56 -2.53 -8.42 -8.07
CA LEU A 56 -3.17 -8.36 -9.38
C LEU A 56 -2.13 -8.46 -10.51
N ALA A 57 -1.00 -7.77 -10.38
CA ALA A 57 0.11 -7.91 -11.31
C ALA A 57 0.64 -9.34 -11.37
N ALA A 58 0.72 -10.03 -10.22
CA ALA A 58 1.13 -11.42 -10.17
C ALA A 58 0.10 -12.39 -10.81
N VAL A 59 -1.19 -12.10 -10.72
CA VAL A 59 -2.25 -12.90 -11.34
C VAL A 59 -2.31 -12.72 -12.87
N LEU A 60 -1.90 -11.55 -13.36
CA LEU A 60 -1.95 -11.18 -14.79
C LEU A 60 -0.67 -11.51 -15.58
N LEU A 61 0.38 -12.01 -14.91
CA LEU A 61 1.64 -12.47 -15.51
C LEU A 61 1.64 -14.00 -15.63
#